data_AF-A0A5A7MX97-F1
#
_entry.id   AF-A0A5A7MX97-F1
#
_cell.length_a   1.000
_cell.length_b   1.000
_cell.length_c   1.000
_cell.angle_alpha   90.00
_cell.angle_beta   90.00
_cell.angle_gamma   90.00
#
_symmetry.space_group_name_H-M   'P 1'
#
loop_
_entity.id
_entity.type
_entity.pdbx_description
1 polymer ?
#
loop_
_entity_poly.entity_id
_entity_poly.type
_entity_poly.pdbx_seq_one_letter_code
_entity_poly.pdbx_strand_id
1 'polypeptide(L)'
;MNKRSPLDRHKQIRARLARRLFVVRGWLVLETVWRAAWPVGAMIGAYFALALLGIWEQAPAFVHLAVFGLVLLGGAGILWHRLRRAIWPGDADARRRLEESGGARHRPIDAVFDAPAMAAGASVLWRRHRDHMAETAQDLPVKAPRLSLVYEDPRALRAIVLLALFIGALYAGPDAGRRLFQALQPPFGDAPRTVVLDAWLTPPDYTGKSPIVLHGPITANKAHDEAAAPLSAPVGSMLVVRLNGGRQAPVLLAGEDDIPFDTVGTVDHRLEFALSDPDLSVLEIRQGGRSRALWPLALSPINRRASALSEPPLKVVGKPCG
;
A
#
# COMPACT_ATOMS: atom_id res chain seq x y z
N MET A 1 -54.42 -34.55 -10.42
CA MET A 1 -53.83 -34.56 -9.06
C MET A 1 -52.75 -35.64 -8.98
N ASN A 2 -51.47 -35.25 -9.04
CA ASN A 2 -50.35 -36.18 -9.00
C ASN A 2 -50.10 -36.65 -7.56
N LYS A 3 -50.69 -37.79 -7.16
CA LYS A 3 -50.44 -38.43 -5.85
C LYS A 3 -49.02 -39.02 -5.87
N ARG A 4 -48.01 -38.19 -5.58
CA ARG A 4 -46.63 -38.66 -5.34
C ARG A 4 -46.64 -39.69 -4.20
N SER A 5 -45.84 -40.74 -4.34
CA SER A 5 -45.74 -41.77 -3.31
C SER A 5 -45.26 -41.16 -1.98
N PRO A 6 -45.72 -41.67 -0.82
CA PRO A 6 -45.29 -41.15 0.49
C PRO A 6 -43.76 -41.18 0.69
N LEU A 7 -43.08 -42.16 0.08
CA LEU A 7 -41.61 -42.27 0.11
C LEU A 7 -40.91 -41.09 -0.58
N ASP A 8 -41.45 -40.61 -1.70
CA ASP A 8 -40.89 -39.47 -2.44
C ASP A 8 -41.00 -38.17 -1.65
N ARG A 9 -42.09 -38.00 -0.89
CA ARG A 9 -42.31 -36.82 -0.04
C ARG A 9 -41.24 -36.74 1.06
N HIS A 10 -40.98 -37.84 1.77
CA HIS A 10 -39.96 -37.86 2.82
C HIS A 10 -38.55 -37.58 2.28
N LYS A 11 -38.21 -38.15 1.11
CA LYS A 11 -36.91 -37.90 0.48
C LYS A 11 -36.73 -36.42 0.11
N GLN A 12 -37.78 -35.78 -0.41
CA GLN A 12 -37.78 -34.34 -0.74
C GLN A 12 -37.63 -33.47 0.51
N ILE A 13 -38.35 -33.79 1.59
CA ILE A 13 -38.27 -33.07 2.86
C ILE A 13 -36.86 -33.18 3.45
N ARG A 14 -36.28 -34.39 3.51
CA ARG A 14 -34.92 -34.61 4.00
C ARG A 14 -33.89 -33.85 3.16
N ALA A 15 -34.02 -33.85 1.83
CA ALA A 15 -33.12 -33.10 0.95
C ALA A 15 -33.23 -31.58 1.12
N ARG A 16 -34.44 -31.05 1.38
CA ARG A 16 -34.64 -29.63 1.69
C ARG A 16 -34.03 -29.26 3.04
N LEU A 17 -34.23 -30.10 4.05
CA LEU A 17 -33.69 -29.91 5.39
C LEU A 17 -32.15 -30.01 5.39
N ALA A 18 -31.57 -30.98 4.67
CA ALA A 18 -30.12 -31.11 4.51
C ALA A 18 -29.48 -29.85 3.90
N ARG A 19 -30.11 -29.25 2.88
CA ARG A 19 -29.65 -27.98 2.30
C ARG A 19 -29.68 -26.83 3.31
N ARG A 20 -30.74 -26.74 4.12
CA ARG A 20 -30.83 -25.72 5.19
C ARG A 20 -29.79 -25.95 6.28
N LEU A 21 -29.57 -27.20 6.69
CA LEU A 21 -28.53 -27.56 7.66
C LEU A 21 -27.13 -27.24 7.13
N PHE A 22 -26.88 -27.45 5.85
CA PHE A 22 -25.62 -27.05 5.21
C PHE A 22 -25.40 -25.54 5.30
N VAL A 23 -26.44 -24.73 5.03
CA VAL A 23 -26.39 -23.27 5.19
C VAL A 23 -26.11 -22.87 6.65
N VAL A 24 -26.82 -23.46 7.61
CA VAL A 24 -26.61 -23.20 9.05
C VAL A 24 -25.20 -23.59 9.49
N ARG A 25 -24.68 -24.72 9.01
CA ARG A 25 -23.30 -25.14 9.26
C ARG A 25 -22.30 -24.14 8.69
N GLY A 26 -22.53 -23.65 7.47
CA GLY A 26 -21.74 -22.59 6.86
C GLY A 26 -21.73 -21.32 7.72
N TRP A 27 -22.88 -20.94 8.29
CA TRP A 27 -22.96 -19.82 9.23
C TRP A 27 -22.18 -20.05 10.51
N LEU A 28 -22.24 -21.24 11.10
CA LEU A 28 -21.46 -21.58 12.30
C LEU A 28 -19.94 -21.59 12.02
N VAL A 29 -19.53 -22.08 10.85
CA VAL A 29 -18.13 -22.01 10.40
C VAL A 29 -17.71 -20.54 10.26
N LEU A 30 -18.53 -19.71 9.62
CA LEU A 30 -18.26 -18.29 9.48
C LEU A 30 -18.13 -17.60 10.85
N GLU A 31 -19.01 -17.88 11.80
CA GLU A 31 -18.92 -17.35 13.17
C GLU A 31 -17.59 -17.74 13.84
N THR A 32 -17.17 -18.99 13.66
CA THR A 32 -15.91 -19.52 14.23
C THR A 32 -14.69 -18.87 13.60
N VAL A 33 -14.66 -18.77 12.27
CA VAL A 33 -13.58 -18.12 11.52
C VAL A 33 -13.52 -16.63 11.83
N TRP A 34 -14.67 -15.95 11.91
CA TRP A 34 -14.75 -14.53 12.26
C TRP A 34 -14.17 -14.25 13.65
N ARG A 35 -14.49 -15.08 14.65
CA ARG A 35 -13.90 -15.01 16.00
C ARG A 35 -12.39 -15.32 16.00
N ALA A 36 -11.92 -16.23 15.15
CA ALA A 36 -10.50 -16.49 15.03
C ALA A 36 -9.73 -15.37 14.31
N ALA A 37 -10.38 -14.70 13.36
CA ALA A 37 -9.75 -13.73 12.45
C ALA A 37 -9.72 -12.30 12.98
N TRP A 38 -10.61 -11.90 13.91
CA TRP A 38 -10.66 -10.52 14.40
C TRP A 38 -9.33 -9.97 14.96
N PRO A 39 -8.50 -10.70 15.74
CA PRO A 39 -7.27 -10.11 16.27
C PRO A 39 -6.25 -9.86 15.17
N VAL A 40 -6.24 -10.70 14.14
CA VAL A 40 -5.40 -10.52 12.96
C VAL A 40 -5.88 -9.33 12.14
N GLY A 41 -7.21 -9.19 11.97
CA GLY A 41 -7.80 -8.01 11.34
C GLY A 41 -7.46 -6.71 12.07
N ALA A 42 -7.48 -6.70 13.41
CA ALA A 42 -7.08 -5.54 14.21
C ALA A 42 -5.59 -5.22 14.05
N MET A 43 -4.72 -6.23 14.00
CA MET A 43 -3.28 -6.03 13.81
C MET A 43 -2.94 -5.50 12.42
N ILE A 44 -3.58 -6.05 11.38
CA ILE A 44 -3.47 -5.55 9.99
C ILE A 44 -4.01 -4.12 9.90
N GLY A 45 -5.17 -3.85 10.52
CA GLY A 45 -5.75 -2.51 10.56
C GLY A 45 -4.84 -1.50 11.27
N ALA A 46 -4.22 -1.87 12.39
CA ALA A 46 -3.27 -1.02 13.09
C ALA A 46 -2.04 -0.72 12.22
N TYR A 47 -1.49 -1.72 11.53
CA TYR A 47 -0.38 -1.54 10.60
C TYR A 47 -0.71 -0.52 9.48
N PHE A 48 -1.90 -0.63 8.89
CA PHE A 48 -2.34 0.32 7.87
C PHE A 48 -2.68 1.70 8.44
N ALA A 49 -3.17 1.80 9.68
CA ALA A 49 -3.36 3.09 10.33
C ALA A 49 -2.02 3.82 10.48
N LEU A 50 -0.96 3.13 10.90
CA LEU A 50 0.40 3.69 10.96
C LEU A 50 0.91 4.11 9.57
N ALA A 51 0.55 3.36 8.53
CA ALA A 51 0.89 3.70 7.15
C ALA A 51 0.22 4.99 6.69
N LEU A 52 -1.07 5.14 6.94
CA LEU A 52 -1.84 6.33 6.57
C LEU A 52 -1.30 7.58 7.29
N LEU A 53 -0.85 7.42 8.54
CA LEU A 53 -0.18 8.48 9.31
C LEU A 53 1.23 8.82 8.82
N GLY A 54 1.80 8.09 7.86
CA GLY A 54 3.13 8.35 7.31
C GLY A 54 4.28 7.94 8.23
N ILE A 55 4.03 7.04 9.20
CA ILE A 55 5.06 6.61 10.15
C ILE A 55 6.13 5.76 9.46
N TRP A 56 5.75 4.94 8.48
CA TRP A 56 6.70 4.11 7.72
C TRP A 56 7.66 4.93 6.86
N GLU A 57 7.27 6.14 6.42
CA GLU A 57 8.14 7.01 5.64
C GLU A 57 9.34 7.54 6.45
N GLN A 58 9.13 7.71 7.76
CA GLN A 58 10.13 8.21 8.69
C GLN A 58 10.95 7.07 9.32
N ALA A 59 10.31 5.90 9.48
CA ALA A 59 10.92 4.73 10.09
C ALA A 59 12.17 4.24 9.31
N PRO A 60 13.18 3.70 10.01
CA PRO A 60 14.25 2.94 9.37
C PRO A 60 13.70 1.70 8.65
N ALA A 61 14.32 1.32 7.54
CA ALA A 61 13.91 0.16 6.73
C ALA A 61 13.83 -1.15 7.54
N PHE A 62 14.76 -1.37 8.47
CA PHE A 62 14.76 -2.56 9.32
C PHE A 62 13.56 -2.61 10.27
N VAL A 63 13.08 -1.47 10.78
CA VAL A 63 11.91 -1.39 11.66
C VAL A 63 10.66 -1.71 10.86
N HIS A 64 10.52 -1.10 9.68
CA HIS A 64 9.40 -1.36 8.78
C HIS A 64 9.34 -2.85 8.41
N LEU A 65 10.48 -3.45 8.03
CA LEU A 65 10.56 -4.87 7.71
C LEU A 65 10.25 -5.76 8.92
N ALA A 66 10.78 -5.45 10.10
CA ALA A 66 10.54 -6.22 11.31
C ALA A 66 9.05 -6.21 11.71
N VAL A 67 8.40 -5.04 11.67
CA VAL A 67 6.97 -4.94 11.99
C VAL A 67 6.13 -5.60 10.90
N PHE A 68 6.45 -5.42 9.63
CA PHE A 68 5.76 -6.11 8.53
C PHE A 68 5.84 -7.64 8.69
N GLY A 69 7.04 -8.17 8.98
CA GLY A 69 7.26 -9.58 9.27
C GLY A 69 6.50 -10.06 10.51
N LEU A 70 6.46 -9.26 11.57
CA LEU A 70 5.68 -9.56 12.78
C LEU A 70 4.19 -9.63 12.49
N VAL A 71 3.65 -8.69 11.70
CA VAL A 71 2.23 -8.67 11.34
C VAL A 71 1.88 -9.88 10.47
N LEU A 72 2.74 -10.23 9.50
CA LEU A 72 2.51 -11.39 8.63
C LEU A 72 2.65 -12.72 9.38
N LEU A 73 3.82 -12.97 9.98
CA LEU A 73 4.11 -14.26 10.62
C LEU A 73 3.37 -14.40 11.95
N GLY A 74 3.32 -13.35 12.75
CA GLY A 74 2.55 -13.32 13.98
C GLY A 74 1.05 -13.43 13.71
N GLY A 75 0.54 -12.77 12.66
CA GLY A 75 -0.86 -12.85 12.25
C GLY A 75 -1.23 -14.24 11.78
N ALA A 76 -0.41 -14.84 10.91
CA ALA A 76 -0.58 -16.21 10.47
C ALA A 76 -0.50 -17.21 11.64
N GLY A 77 0.45 -17.02 12.56
CA GLY A 77 0.61 -17.85 13.76
C GLY A 77 -0.59 -17.79 14.71
N ILE A 78 -1.11 -16.59 14.98
CA ILE A 78 -2.32 -16.39 15.79
C ILE A 78 -3.52 -17.03 15.12
N LEU A 79 -3.73 -16.77 13.82
CA LEU A 79 -4.85 -17.34 13.08
C LEU A 79 -4.80 -18.87 13.09
N TRP A 80 -3.63 -19.43 12.82
CA TRP A 80 -3.40 -20.87 12.83
C TRP A 80 -3.66 -21.50 14.19
N HIS A 81 -3.12 -20.90 15.25
CA HIS A 81 -3.31 -21.39 16.63
C HIS A 81 -4.79 -21.36 17.03
N ARG A 82 -5.48 -20.24 16.76
CA ARG A 82 -6.90 -20.08 17.06
C ARG A 82 -7.75 -21.07 16.26
N LEU A 83 -7.47 -21.24 14.98
CA LEU A 83 -8.23 -22.13 14.10
C LEU A 83 -7.97 -23.61 14.40
N ARG A 84 -6.76 -23.98 14.84
CA ARG A 84 -6.46 -25.34 15.31
C ARG A 84 -7.12 -25.68 16.64
N ARG A 85 -7.27 -24.71 17.54
CA ARG A 85 -7.95 -24.89 18.84
C ARG A 85 -9.47 -24.73 18.75
N ALA A 86 -9.96 -24.19 17.64
CA ALA A 86 -11.38 -24.03 17.42
C ALA A 86 -12.07 -25.39 17.30
N ILE A 87 -13.19 -25.52 18.00
CA ILE A 87 -14.07 -26.69 17.86
C ILE A 87 -14.88 -26.48 16.59
N TRP A 88 -14.62 -27.31 15.58
CA TRP A 88 -15.31 -27.20 14.30
C TRP A 88 -16.76 -27.67 14.41
N PRO A 89 -17.73 -26.85 13.97
CA PRO A 89 -19.15 -27.18 14.11
C PRO A 89 -19.52 -28.39 13.25
N GLY A 90 -20.15 -29.36 13.90
CA GLY A 90 -20.66 -30.58 13.27
C GLY A 90 -22.10 -30.44 12.80
N ASP A 91 -22.62 -31.51 12.19
CA ASP A 91 -24.01 -31.56 11.74
C ASP A 91 -25.01 -31.56 12.92
N ALA A 92 -24.58 -32.01 14.10
CA ALA A 92 -25.39 -31.94 15.32
C ALA A 92 -25.56 -30.49 15.80
N ASP A 93 -24.51 -29.67 15.72
CA ASP A 93 -24.56 -28.26 16.11
C ASP A 93 -25.46 -27.45 15.19
N ALA A 94 -25.42 -27.74 13.88
CA ALA A 94 -26.30 -27.10 12.90
C ALA A 94 -27.78 -27.43 13.15
N ARG A 95 -28.10 -28.68 13.52
CA ARG A 95 -29.46 -29.10 13.90
C ARG A 95 -29.93 -28.37 15.14
N ARG A 96 -29.13 -28.42 16.21
CA ARG A 96 -29.41 -27.73 17.47
C ARG A 96 -29.61 -26.23 17.27
N ARG A 97 -28.75 -25.58 16.47
CA ARG A 97 -28.85 -24.14 16.18
C ARG A 97 -30.14 -23.79 15.44
N LEU A 98 -30.60 -24.63 14.52
CA LEU A 98 -31.84 -24.40 13.77
C LEU A 98 -33.08 -24.55 14.68
N GLU A 99 -33.07 -25.54 15.58
CA GLU A 99 -34.14 -25.76 16.57
C GLU A 99 -34.20 -24.62 17.60
N GLU A 100 -33.05 -24.22 18.17
CA GLU A 100 -32.95 -23.09 19.10
C GLU A 100 -33.37 -21.77 18.44
N SER A 101 -33.03 -21.57 17.16
CA SER A 101 -33.39 -20.36 16.41
C SER A 101 -34.88 -20.26 16.15
N GLY A 102 -35.53 -21.38 15.86
CA GLY A 102 -36.96 -21.46 15.59
C GLY A 102 -37.84 -21.58 16.83
N GLY A 103 -37.25 -21.66 18.03
CA GLY A 103 -38.03 -21.79 19.28
C GLY A 103 -38.72 -23.14 19.43
N ALA A 104 -38.15 -24.21 18.83
CA ALA A 104 -38.72 -25.53 18.94
C ALA A 104 -38.71 -25.99 20.40
N ARG A 105 -39.88 -26.35 20.94
CA ARG A 105 -40.03 -26.85 22.33
C ARG A 105 -39.48 -28.28 22.50
N HIS A 106 -39.53 -29.06 21.44
CA HIS A 106 -38.98 -30.42 21.33
C HIS A 106 -37.89 -30.43 20.24
N ARG A 107 -37.14 -31.53 20.06
CA ARG A 107 -36.08 -31.63 19.03
C ARG A 107 -36.59 -32.28 17.73
N PRO A 108 -37.38 -31.58 16.89
CA PRO A 108 -38.06 -32.17 15.73
C PRO A 108 -37.08 -32.63 14.65
N ILE A 109 -35.92 -31.99 14.52
CA ILE A 109 -34.94 -32.35 13.50
C ILE A 109 -34.28 -33.67 13.87
N ASP A 110 -33.87 -33.84 15.13
CA ASP A 110 -33.31 -35.11 15.60
C ASP A 110 -34.33 -36.24 15.44
N ALA A 111 -35.61 -36.02 15.76
CA ALA A 111 -36.69 -37.01 15.58
C ALA A 111 -36.91 -37.44 14.12
N VAL A 112 -36.62 -36.58 13.14
CA VAL A 112 -36.72 -36.93 11.70
C VAL A 112 -35.58 -37.85 11.26
N PHE A 113 -34.38 -37.64 11.82
CA PHE A 113 -33.17 -38.41 11.53
C PHE A 113 -33.01 -39.66 12.41
N ASP A 114 -33.81 -39.78 13.47
CA ASP A 114 -33.77 -40.93 14.37
C ASP A 114 -34.24 -42.23 13.69
N ALA A 115 -33.62 -43.33 14.09
CA ALA A 115 -33.94 -44.67 13.63
C ALA A 115 -34.58 -45.46 14.79
N PRO A 116 -35.71 -46.14 14.57
CA PRO A 116 -36.35 -46.90 15.64
C PRO A 116 -35.41 -48.00 16.13
N ALA A 117 -35.17 -48.05 17.45
CA ALA A 117 -34.31 -49.05 18.08
C ALA A 117 -34.87 -50.48 17.98
N MET A 118 -36.17 -50.64 17.77
CA MET A 118 -36.86 -51.93 17.61
C MET A 118 -37.67 -51.93 16.30
N ALA A 119 -37.43 -52.92 15.44
CA ALA A 119 -38.08 -53.04 14.13
C ALA A 119 -39.55 -53.52 14.19
N ALA A 120 -40.03 -53.95 15.36
CA ALA A 120 -41.34 -54.58 15.52
C ALA A 120 -42.22 -53.82 16.52
N GLY A 121 -43.38 -53.32 16.08
CA GLY A 121 -44.54 -53.09 16.98
C GLY A 121 -45.29 -51.75 16.86
N ALA A 122 -44.65 -50.61 16.64
CA ALA A 122 -45.32 -49.30 16.77
C ALA A 122 -45.37 -48.47 15.46
N SER A 123 -45.56 -49.13 14.31
CA SER A 123 -45.32 -48.52 13.00
C SER A 123 -46.24 -47.33 12.66
N VAL A 124 -47.51 -47.32 13.09
CA VAL A 124 -48.45 -46.24 12.72
C VAL A 124 -48.26 -44.98 13.57
N LEU A 125 -48.16 -45.11 14.89
CA LEU A 125 -47.96 -43.97 15.79
C LEU A 125 -46.59 -43.32 15.58
N TRP A 126 -45.54 -44.13 15.38
CA TRP A 126 -44.20 -43.64 15.06
C TRP A 126 -44.17 -42.89 13.72
N ARG A 127 -44.82 -43.42 12.67
CA ARG A 127 -44.93 -42.72 11.38
C ARG A 127 -45.65 -41.39 11.53
N ARG A 128 -46.79 -41.36 12.23
CA ARG A 128 -47.55 -40.13 12.50
C ARG A 128 -46.73 -39.10 13.29
N HIS A 129 -45.95 -39.54 14.29
CA HIS A 129 -45.05 -38.67 15.04
C HIS A 129 -43.95 -38.08 14.15
N ARG A 130 -43.32 -38.90 13.29
CA ARG A 130 -42.30 -38.44 12.33
C ARG A 130 -42.86 -37.48 11.30
N ASP A 131 -44.08 -37.70 10.82
CA ASP A 131 -44.77 -36.78 9.90
C ASP A 131 -44.98 -35.42 10.54
N HIS A 132 -45.50 -35.41 11.77
CA HIS A 132 -45.73 -34.18 12.52
C HIS A 132 -44.41 -33.42 12.82
N MET A 133 -43.33 -34.13 13.18
CA MET A 133 -42.01 -33.54 13.39
C MET A 133 -41.38 -33.03 12.09
N ALA A 134 -41.61 -33.70 10.96
CA ALA A 134 -41.11 -33.28 9.65
C ALA A 134 -41.82 -32.03 9.11
N GLU A 135 -43.10 -31.84 9.42
CA GLU A 135 -43.84 -30.61 9.15
C GLU A 135 -43.30 -29.47 10.02
N THR A 136 -43.22 -29.70 11.33
CA THR A 136 -42.67 -28.72 12.28
C THR A 136 -41.25 -28.28 11.92
N ALA A 137 -40.39 -29.22 11.49
CA ALA A 137 -39.00 -28.93 11.10
C ALA A 137 -38.88 -28.06 9.83
N GLN A 138 -39.86 -28.11 8.94
CA GLN A 138 -39.86 -27.32 7.69
C GLN A 138 -40.23 -25.85 7.91
N ASP A 139 -40.93 -25.54 8.99
CA ASP A 139 -41.35 -24.18 9.30
C ASP A 139 -40.34 -23.45 10.19
N LEU A 140 -39.27 -24.14 10.63
CA LEU A 140 -38.21 -23.51 11.42
C LEU A 140 -37.44 -22.47 10.58
N PRO A 141 -37.39 -21.20 11.04
CA PRO A 141 -36.67 -20.14 10.37
C PRO A 141 -35.15 -20.30 10.52
N VAL A 142 -34.43 -20.12 9.42
CA VAL A 142 -32.96 -20.03 9.42
C VAL A 142 -32.59 -18.59 9.79
N LYS A 143 -32.00 -18.40 10.97
CA LYS A 143 -31.50 -17.08 11.41
C LYS A 143 -30.09 -16.83 10.87
N ALA A 144 -29.79 -15.55 10.64
CA ALA A 144 -28.48 -15.03 10.24
C ALA A 144 -27.38 -15.37 11.28
N PRO A 145 -26.09 -15.38 10.86
CA PRO A 145 -24.96 -15.66 11.75
C PRO A 145 -24.83 -14.59 12.83
N ARG A 146 -24.42 -15.01 14.03
CA ARG A 146 -24.09 -14.12 15.14
C ARG A 146 -22.63 -13.64 15.02
N LEU A 147 -22.41 -12.57 14.25
CA LEU A 147 -21.10 -11.90 14.11
C LEU A 147 -20.75 -10.98 15.29
N SER A 148 -21.40 -11.16 16.44
CA SER A 148 -21.17 -10.40 17.66
C SER A 148 -19.82 -10.79 18.27
N LEU A 149 -18.94 -9.79 18.43
CA LEU A 149 -17.62 -9.88 19.04
C LEU A 149 -17.58 -9.23 20.44
N VAL A 150 -18.73 -8.90 21.03
CA VAL A 150 -18.82 -8.10 22.27
C VAL A 150 -18.00 -8.71 23.43
N TYR A 151 -18.00 -10.04 23.55
CA TYR A 151 -17.26 -10.73 24.61
C TYR A 151 -15.77 -10.94 24.31
N GLU A 152 -15.36 -10.82 23.05
CA GLU A 152 -13.97 -11.10 22.64
C GLU A 152 -13.11 -9.84 22.59
N ASP A 153 -13.73 -8.65 22.50
CA ASP A 153 -13.05 -7.36 22.51
C ASP A 153 -13.53 -6.47 23.67
N PRO A 154 -13.17 -6.79 24.93
CA PRO A 154 -13.61 -6.02 26.10
C PRO A 154 -13.00 -4.61 26.17
N ARG A 155 -11.87 -4.38 25.50
CA ARG A 155 -11.18 -3.07 25.45
C ARG A 155 -11.54 -2.25 24.21
N ALA A 156 -12.46 -2.72 23.38
CA ALA A 156 -12.85 -2.09 22.12
C ALA A 156 -11.65 -1.76 21.20
N LEU A 157 -10.62 -2.60 21.20
CA LEU A 157 -9.42 -2.44 20.37
C LEU A 157 -9.80 -2.31 18.89
N ARG A 158 -10.84 -3.01 18.43
CA ARG A 158 -11.33 -2.89 17.05
C ARG A 158 -11.81 -1.47 16.74
N ALA A 159 -12.48 -0.81 17.69
CA ALA A 159 -13.02 0.53 17.50
C ALA A 159 -11.89 1.56 17.44
N ILE A 160 -10.86 1.39 18.29
CA ILE A 160 -9.66 2.22 18.26
C ILE A 160 -8.95 2.10 16.91
N VAL A 161 -8.79 0.88 16.39
CA VAL A 161 -8.16 0.65 15.08
C VAL A 161 -8.98 1.24 13.94
N LEU A 162 -10.31 1.05 13.93
CA LEU A 162 -11.19 1.64 12.92
C LEU A 162 -11.18 3.17 12.97
N LEU A 163 -11.16 3.75 14.17
CA LEU A 163 -11.05 5.19 14.35
C LEU A 163 -9.70 5.72 13.85
N ALA A 164 -8.59 5.03 14.18
CA ALA A 164 -7.27 5.40 13.71
C ALA A 164 -7.16 5.28 12.17
N LEU A 165 -7.76 4.27 11.56
CA LEU A 165 -7.86 4.15 10.10
C LEU A 165 -8.65 5.30 9.49
N PHE A 166 -9.79 5.67 10.09
CA PHE A 166 -10.61 6.77 9.62
C PHE A 166 -9.87 8.11 9.70
N ILE A 167 -9.28 8.42 10.85
CA ILE A 167 -8.47 9.62 11.05
C ILE A 167 -7.27 9.63 10.11
N GLY A 168 -6.57 8.51 9.98
CA GLY A 168 -5.44 8.36 9.07
C GLY A 168 -5.83 8.56 7.61
N ALA A 169 -6.99 8.06 7.18
CA ALA A 169 -7.48 8.25 5.82
C ALA A 169 -7.81 9.73 5.55
N LEU A 170 -8.44 10.42 6.50
CA LEU A 170 -8.68 11.87 6.40
C LEU A 170 -7.38 12.66 6.37
N TYR A 171 -6.39 12.28 7.19
CA TYR A 171 -5.08 12.91 7.24
C TYR A 171 -4.28 12.71 5.95
N ALA A 172 -4.29 11.50 5.39
CA ALA A 172 -3.60 11.19 4.15
C ALA A 172 -4.28 11.79 2.92
N GLY A 173 -5.61 11.97 2.95
CA GLY A 173 -6.37 12.58 1.86
C GLY A 173 -6.10 11.90 0.51
N PRO A 174 -5.70 12.66 -0.54
CA PRO A 174 -5.39 12.10 -1.86
C PRO A 174 -4.23 11.09 -1.86
N ASP A 175 -3.30 11.20 -0.92
CA ASP A 175 -2.11 10.35 -0.82
C ASP A 175 -2.38 9.00 -0.13
N ALA A 176 -3.60 8.76 0.37
CA ALA A 176 -3.95 7.54 1.11
C ALA A 176 -3.60 6.26 0.32
N GLY A 177 -3.95 6.22 -0.97
CA GLY A 177 -3.66 5.07 -1.83
C GLY A 177 -2.15 4.82 -2.00
N ARG A 178 -1.38 5.90 -2.19
CA ARG A 178 0.09 5.83 -2.31
C ARG A 178 0.72 5.30 -1.03
N ARG A 179 0.29 5.80 0.15
CA ARG A 179 0.81 5.37 1.46
C ARG A 179 0.49 3.92 1.77
N LEU A 180 -0.72 3.45 1.46
CA LEU A 180 -1.12 2.06 1.60
C LEU A 180 -0.28 1.13 0.72
N PHE A 181 -0.06 1.52 -0.54
CA PHE A 181 0.76 0.75 -1.47
C PHE A 181 2.23 0.69 -1.04
N GLN A 182 2.80 1.81 -0.60
CA GLN A 182 4.15 1.86 -0.05
C GLN A 182 4.32 0.97 1.18
N ALA A 183 3.30 0.87 2.04
CA ALA A 183 3.34 -0.02 3.20
C ALA A 183 3.36 -1.51 2.83
N LEU A 184 2.92 -1.90 1.64
CA LEU A 184 2.98 -3.29 1.17
C LEU A 184 4.29 -3.62 0.45
N GLN A 185 5.07 -2.61 0.06
CA GLN A 185 6.37 -2.81 -0.56
C GLN A 185 7.42 -3.05 0.53
N PRO A 186 8.08 -4.22 0.52
CA PRO A 186 9.23 -4.44 1.41
C PRO A 186 10.34 -3.44 1.06
N PRO A 187 11.07 -2.89 2.05
CA PRO A 187 12.21 -2.01 1.79
C PRO A 187 13.46 -2.78 1.32
N PHE A 188 13.27 -3.87 0.54
CA PHE A 188 14.36 -4.62 -0.06
C PHE A 188 14.81 -3.87 -1.32
N GLY A 189 15.93 -3.17 -1.15
CA GLY A 189 16.51 -2.31 -2.17
C GLY A 189 16.27 -0.85 -1.82
N ASP A 190 17.27 -0.02 -2.13
CA ASP A 190 17.05 1.42 -2.30
C ASP A 190 16.04 1.57 -3.44
N ALA A 191 14.74 1.44 -3.13
CA ALA A 191 13.69 1.78 -4.07
C ALA A 191 14.08 3.18 -4.56
N PRO A 192 14.35 3.36 -5.86
CA PRO A 192 14.76 4.65 -6.35
C PRO A 192 13.57 5.57 -6.11
N ARG A 193 13.58 6.29 -4.98
CA ARG A 193 12.83 7.52 -4.86
C ARG A 193 13.29 8.30 -6.07
N THR A 194 12.38 8.57 -6.99
CA THR A 194 12.64 9.37 -8.17
C THR A 194 13.19 10.69 -7.68
N VAL A 195 14.51 10.82 -7.65
CA VAL A 195 15.19 12.06 -7.39
C VAL A 195 15.02 12.83 -8.68
N VAL A 196 14.17 13.85 -8.65
CA VAL A 196 14.02 14.75 -9.80
C VAL A 196 15.17 15.73 -9.69
N LEU A 197 16.06 15.66 -10.68
CA LEU A 197 17.19 16.56 -10.82
C LEU A 197 16.86 17.56 -11.92
N ASP A 198 16.70 18.82 -11.52
CA ASP A 198 16.59 19.93 -12.46
C ASP A 198 17.89 20.72 -12.40
N ALA A 199 18.67 20.67 -13.48
CA ALA A 199 19.86 21.50 -13.63
C ALA A 199 19.69 22.43 -14.82
N TRP A 200 20.08 23.68 -14.66
CA TRP A 200 20.19 24.62 -15.77
C TRP A 200 21.51 25.36 -15.70
N LEU A 201 22.05 25.64 -16.88
CA LEU A 201 23.30 26.34 -17.06
C LEU A 201 23.04 27.67 -17.73
N THR A 202 23.39 28.75 -17.05
CA THR A 202 23.22 30.13 -17.53
C THR A 202 24.58 30.67 -17.99
N PRO A 203 24.78 30.92 -19.30
CA PRO A 203 25.99 31.56 -19.81
C PRO A 203 26.11 33.02 -19.34
N PRO A 204 27.32 33.60 -19.28
CA PRO A 204 27.52 35.01 -18.95
C PRO A 204 26.86 35.96 -19.95
N ASP A 205 26.38 37.12 -19.48
CA ASP A 205 25.64 38.12 -20.26
C ASP A 205 26.35 38.56 -21.55
N TYR A 206 27.68 38.59 -21.54
CA TYR A 206 28.49 38.99 -22.70
C TYR A 206 28.51 37.96 -23.83
N THR A 207 27.98 36.74 -23.62
CA THR A 207 27.99 35.67 -24.64
C THR A 207 26.72 35.63 -25.49
N GLY A 208 25.63 36.28 -25.06
CA GLY A 208 24.35 36.31 -25.79
C GLY A 208 23.72 34.92 -26.03
N LYS A 209 24.14 33.88 -25.30
CA LYS A 209 23.65 32.50 -25.46
C LYS A 209 22.48 32.22 -24.50
N SER A 210 21.46 31.52 -24.99
CA SER A 210 20.31 31.08 -24.16
C SER A 210 20.72 30.05 -23.10
N PRO A 211 20.05 30.02 -21.94
CA PRO A 211 20.28 29.00 -20.91
C PRO A 211 20.09 27.58 -21.45
N ILE A 212 21.02 26.70 -21.13
CA ILE A 212 20.95 25.28 -21.49
C ILE A 212 20.27 24.55 -20.34
N VAL A 213 19.14 23.90 -20.63
CA VAL A 213 18.39 23.18 -19.59
C VAL A 213 18.67 21.69 -19.66
N LEU A 214 19.13 21.14 -18.55
CA LEU A 214 19.43 19.73 -18.34
C LEU A 214 18.28 19.12 -17.55
N HIS A 215 17.13 18.95 -18.21
CA HIS A 215 15.98 18.26 -17.62
C HIS A 215 16.06 16.75 -17.89
N GLY A 216 15.97 15.94 -16.85
CA GLY A 216 15.75 14.51 -17.02
C GLY A 216 15.47 13.79 -15.69
N PRO A 217 14.49 12.87 -15.62
CA PRO A 217 14.35 11.97 -14.49
C PRO A 217 15.56 11.02 -14.48
N ILE A 218 16.57 11.31 -13.68
CA ILE A 218 17.73 10.44 -13.53
C ILE A 218 17.38 9.37 -12.50
N THR A 219 16.87 8.24 -12.97
CA THR A 219 16.84 7.02 -12.16
C THR A 219 18.28 6.64 -11.88
N ALA A 220 18.61 6.34 -10.62
CA ALA A 220 19.98 6.06 -10.13
C ALA A 220 20.80 5.02 -10.93
N ASN A 221 20.14 4.22 -11.77
CA ASN A 221 20.77 3.21 -12.62
C ASN A 221 21.13 3.72 -14.04
N LYS A 222 20.71 4.93 -14.44
CA LYS A 222 20.99 5.47 -15.78
C LYS A 222 22.29 6.28 -15.88
N ALA A 223 22.97 6.57 -14.77
CA ALA A 223 24.18 7.38 -14.77
C ALA A 223 25.43 6.68 -15.34
N HIS A 224 25.38 5.37 -15.59
CA HIS A 224 26.54 4.58 -16.05
C HIS A 224 26.45 4.07 -17.50
N ASP A 225 25.27 4.05 -18.13
CA ASP A 225 25.06 3.31 -19.39
C ASP A 225 24.97 4.18 -20.66
N GLU A 226 24.83 5.50 -20.53
CA GLU A 226 24.86 6.41 -21.69
C GLU A 226 26.00 7.40 -21.51
N ALA A 227 27.05 7.26 -22.33
CA ALA A 227 28.06 8.30 -22.52
C ALA A 227 27.38 9.54 -23.09
N ALA A 228 26.86 10.39 -22.20
CA ALA A 228 26.23 11.65 -22.56
C ALA A 228 27.21 12.49 -23.40
N ALA A 229 26.74 13.05 -24.50
CA ALA A 229 27.55 13.94 -25.33
C ALA A 229 28.10 15.10 -24.46
N PRO A 230 29.39 15.48 -24.60
CA PRO A 230 30.00 16.48 -23.74
C PRO A 230 29.26 17.81 -23.86
N LEU A 231 28.83 18.33 -22.72
CA LEU A 231 28.13 19.61 -22.62
C LEU A 231 29.13 20.75 -22.84
N SER A 232 28.96 21.50 -23.92
CA SER A 232 29.85 22.62 -24.24
C SER A 232 29.31 23.94 -23.69
N ALA A 233 30.07 24.54 -22.77
CA ALA A 233 29.71 25.80 -22.12
C ALA A 233 30.91 26.77 -22.08
N PRO A 234 30.68 28.10 -22.16
CA PRO A 234 31.73 29.08 -21.94
C PRO A 234 32.23 29.08 -20.48
N VAL A 235 33.52 29.36 -20.28
CA VAL A 235 34.09 29.65 -18.96
C VAL A 235 33.36 30.84 -18.33
N GLY A 236 33.02 30.74 -17.05
CA GLY A 236 32.23 31.72 -16.29
C GLY A 236 30.73 31.45 -16.23
N SER A 237 30.24 30.35 -16.81
CA SER A 237 28.82 30.00 -16.77
C SER A 237 28.36 29.61 -15.35
N MET A 238 27.17 30.05 -14.97
CA MET A 238 26.56 29.73 -13.67
C MET A 238 25.72 28.46 -13.78
N LEU A 239 26.11 27.42 -13.06
CA LEU A 239 25.35 26.19 -12.92
C LEU A 239 24.42 26.32 -11.71
N VAL A 240 23.12 26.14 -11.92
CA VAL A 240 22.17 26.02 -10.82
C VAL A 240 21.59 24.62 -10.86
N VAL A 241 21.71 23.92 -9.74
CA VAL A 241 21.19 22.57 -9.58
C VAL A 241 20.14 22.57 -8.48
N ARG A 242 18.97 22.02 -8.79
CA ARG A 242 17.91 21.70 -7.83
C ARG A 242 17.69 20.21 -7.80
N LEU A 243 17.72 19.66 -6.59
CA LEU A 243 17.54 18.24 -6.35
C LEU A 243 16.39 18.07 -5.37
N ASN A 244 15.30 17.47 -5.83
CA ASN A 244 14.10 17.23 -5.02
C ASN A 244 14.05 15.74 -4.62
N GLY A 245 14.19 15.50 -3.32
CA GLY A 245 14.10 14.17 -2.71
C GLY A 245 15.43 13.53 -2.29
N GLY A 246 15.33 12.57 -1.36
CA GLY A 246 16.47 11.87 -0.76
C GLY A 246 16.59 12.14 0.75
N ARG A 247 17.23 11.23 1.49
CA ARG A 247 17.41 11.34 2.96
C ARG A 247 18.78 11.93 3.36
N GLN A 248 19.69 12.10 2.40
CA GLN A 248 21.08 12.50 2.64
C GLN A 248 21.41 13.72 1.79
N ALA A 249 22.20 14.64 2.37
CA ALA A 249 22.65 15.84 1.68
C ALA A 249 23.47 15.44 0.43
N PRO A 250 23.10 15.95 -0.76
CA PRO A 250 23.90 15.76 -1.96
C PRO A 250 25.17 16.61 -1.91
N VAL A 251 26.21 16.13 -2.59
CA VAL A 251 27.50 16.82 -2.77
C VAL A 251 27.78 16.89 -4.26
N LEU A 252 28.20 18.06 -4.74
CA LEU A 252 28.74 18.22 -6.09
C LEU A 252 30.24 18.00 -6.04
N LEU A 253 30.74 17.10 -6.90
CA LEU A 253 32.14 16.88 -7.16
C LEU A 253 32.51 17.65 -8.44
N ALA A 254 33.35 18.67 -8.29
CA ALA A 254 33.86 19.48 -9.38
C ALA A 254 35.39 19.34 -9.40
N GLY A 255 35.91 18.39 -10.20
CA GLY A 255 37.34 18.04 -10.14
C GLY A 255 37.72 17.38 -8.81
N GLU A 256 38.58 18.03 -8.02
CA GLU A 256 38.98 17.58 -6.67
C GLU A 256 38.17 18.22 -5.53
N ASP A 257 37.27 19.17 -5.85
CA ASP A 257 36.49 19.90 -4.84
C ASP A 257 35.13 19.23 -4.52
N ASP A 258 34.89 19.02 -3.23
CA ASP A 258 33.61 18.56 -2.67
C ASP A 258 32.78 19.76 -2.20
N ILE A 259 31.72 20.10 -2.94
CA ILE A 259 30.86 21.26 -2.65
C ILE A 259 29.49 20.79 -2.12
N PRO A 260 29.16 21.07 -0.84
CA PRO A 260 27.88 20.68 -0.28
C PRO A 260 26.74 21.55 -0.83
N PHE A 261 25.56 20.97 -1.01
CA PHE A 261 24.35 21.71 -1.39
C PHE A 261 23.73 22.44 -0.19
N ASP A 262 23.15 23.60 -0.45
CA ASP A 262 22.27 24.27 0.51
C ASP A 262 20.94 23.54 0.58
N THR A 263 20.41 23.37 1.79
CA THR A 263 19.10 22.74 2.00
C THR A 263 18.03 23.82 2.08
N VAL A 264 17.06 23.77 1.17
CA VAL A 264 15.94 24.71 1.11
C VAL A 264 14.67 23.96 1.51
N GLY A 265 14.27 24.05 2.78
CA GLY A 265 13.11 23.31 3.31
C GLY A 265 13.50 21.93 3.86
N THR A 266 12.67 20.90 3.65
CA THR A 266 12.84 19.57 4.25
C THR A 266 13.35 18.49 3.29
N VAL A 267 13.17 18.67 1.97
CA VAL A 267 13.50 17.67 0.94
C VAL A 267 14.13 18.26 -0.32
N ASP A 268 14.23 19.59 -0.43
CA ASP A 268 14.78 20.26 -1.61
C ASP A 268 16.20 20.76 -1.31
N HIS A 269 17.12 20.48 -2.22
CA HIS A 269 18.51 20.92 -2.15
C HIS A 269 18.83 21.80 -3.35
N ARG A 270 19.53 22.92 -3.12
CA ARG A 270 19.94 23.88 -4.15
C ARG A 270 21.43 24.12 -4.07
N LEU A 271 22.07 24.22 -5.22
CA LEU A 271 23.45 24.67 -5.34
C LEU A 271 23.57 25.64 -6.51
N GLU A 272 24.33 26.71 -6.29
CA GLU A 272 24.76 27.64 -7.34
C GLU A 272 26.29 27.57 -7.41
N PHE A 273 26.82 27.21 -8.56
CA PHE A 273 28.26 27.04 -8.76
C PHE A 273 28.71 27.73 -10.04
N ALA A 274 29.73 28.59 -9.93
CA ALA A 274 30.32 29.28 -11.07
C ALA A 274 31.48 28.46 -11.67
N LEU A 275 31.34 28.06 -12.94
CA LEU A 275 32.35 27.31 -13.68
C LEU A 275 33.53 28.22 -14.03
N SER A 276 34.48 28.34 -13.11
CA SER A 276 35.63 29.24 -13.23
C SER A 276 36.89 28.54 -13.72
N ASP A 277 37.00 27.24 -13.48
CA ASP A 277 38.16 26.44 -13.83
C ASP A 277 38.03 25.90 -15.27
N PRO A 278 38.92 26.28 -16.21
CA PRO A 278 38.91 25.80 -17.59
C PRO A 278 39.28 24.32 -17.73
N ASP A 279 39.91 23.70 -16.73
CA ASP A 279 40.36 22.31 -16.76
C ASP A 279 39.29 21.33 -16.24
N LEU A 280 38.11 21.85 -15.83
CA LEU A 280 37.02 21.05 -15.29
C LEU A 280 36.36 20.18 -16.37
N SER A 281 36.67 18.88 -16.36
CA SER A 281 36.22 17.93 -17.39
C SER A 281 34.95 17.15 -17.03
N VAL A 282 34.62 17.04 -15.73
CA VAL A 282 33.48 16.23 -15.25
C VAL A 282 32.80 16.91 -14.05
N LEU A 283 31.47 16.94 -14.07
CA LEU A 283 30.63 17.22 -12.90
C LEU A 283 29.96 15.93 -12.46
N GLU A 284 30.14 15.56 -11.19
CA GLU A 284 29.47 14.41 -10.59
C GLU A 284 28.64 14.85 -9.38
N ILE A 285 27.38 14.44 -9.31
CA ILE A 285 26.55 14.63 -8.12
C ILE A 285 26.48 13.32 -7.35
N ARG A 286 26.99 13.33 -6.12
CA ARG A 286 26.99 12.17 -5.22
C ARG A 286 25.98 12.36 -4.11
N GLN A 287 25.15 11.35 -3.86
CA GLN A 287 24.22 11.34 -2.74
C GLN A 287 24.26 9.97 -2.06
N GLY A 288 24.75 9.95 -0.81
CA GLY A 288 24.86 8.70 -0.04
C GLY A 288 25.96 7.75 -0.50
N GLY A 289 27.06 8.27 -1.02
CA GLY A 289 28.18 7.46 -1.53
C GLY A 289 27.92 6.83 -2.90
N ARG A 290 26.77 7.11 -3.54
CA ARG A 290 26.48 6.69 -4.92
C ARG A 290 26.42 7.91 -5.86
N SER A 291 27.04 7.75 -7.03
CA SER A 291 26.91 8.68 -8.16
C SER A 291 25.46 8.72 -8.62
N ARG A 292 24.87 9.91 -8.69
CA ARG A 292 23.48 10.12 -9.14
C ARG A 292 23.40 10.73 -10.52
N ALA A 293 24.37 11.56 -10.91
CA ALA A 293 24.49 12.14 -12.23
C ALA A 293 25.96 12.37 -12.55
N LEU A 294 26.37 12.06 -13.78
CA LEU A 294 27.71 12.32 -14.30
C LEU A 294 27.55 13.05 -15.62
N TRP A 295 28.10 14.26 -15.71
CA TRP A 295 28.11 15.05 -16.94
C TRP A 295 29.55 15.31 -17.38
N PRO A 296 29.98 14.77 -18.54
CA PRO A 296 31.22 15.20 -19.16
C PRO A 296 31.05 16.64 -19.70
N LEU A 297 31.98 17.52 -19.37
CA LEU A 297 32.01 18.92 -19.79
C LEU A 297 33.11 19.14 -20.83
N ALA A 298 32.85 20.03 -21.80
CA ALA A 298 33.85 20.58 -22.70
C ALA A 298 33.81 22.11 -22.64
N LEU A 299 34.61 22.69 -21.74
CA LEU A 299 34.70 24.14 -21.58
C LEU A 299 35.49 24.75 -22.74
N SER A 300 34.87 25.70 -23.45
CA SER A 300 35.54 26.39 -24.55
C SER A 300 36.30 27.61 -24.00
N PRO A 301 37.60 27.76 -24.28
CA PRO A 301 38.38 28.91 -23.81
C PRO A 301 37.88 30.22 -24.45
N ILE A 302 38.05 31.32 -23.70
CA ILE A 302 37.65 32.67 -24.09
C ILE A 302 38.40 33.07 -25.38
N ASN A 303 37.68 33.19 -26.50
CA ASN A 303 38.25 33.74 -27.73
C ASN A 303 38.20 35.27 -27.67
N ARG A 304 39.29 35.88 -27.19
CA ARG A 304 39.45 37.33 -26.99
C ARG A 304 39.39 38.17 -28.28
N ARG A 305 39.20 37.56 -29.47
CA ARG A 305 39.17 38.27 -30.77
C ARG A 305 37.81 38.89 -31.15
N ALA A 306 36.71 38.52 -30.51
CA ALA A 306 35.39 39.06 -30.88
C ALA A 306 35.10 40.46 -30.30
N SER A 307 35.88 40.93 -29.33
CA SER A 307 35.62 42.18 -28.61
C SER A 307 36.16 43.45 -29.28
N ALA A 308 36.89 43.32 -30.40
CA ALA A 308 37.54 44.46 -31.07
C ALA A 308 36.68 45.13 -32.17
N LEU A 309 35.48 44.63 -32.48
CA LEU A 309 34.58 45.23 -33.46
C LEU A 309 33.32 45.81 -32.80
N SER A 310 33.52 46.78 -31.91
CA SER A 310 32.45 47.72 -31.54
C SER A 310 33.07 49.06 -31.14
N GLU A 311 33.73 49.71 -32.10
CA GLU A 311 33.89 51.16 -32.01
C GLU A 311 32.52 51.80 -32.33
N PRO A 312 31.99 52.69 -31.47
CA PRO A 312 30.78 53.44 -31.77
C PRO A 312 31.06 54.49 -32.87
N PRO A 313 30.11 54.78 -33.78
CA PRO A 313 30.32 55.83 -34.76
C PRO A 313 30.41 57.20 -34.08
N LEU A 314 31.50 57.91 -34.35
CA LEU A 314 31.72 59.31 -34.01
C LEU A 314 30.53 60.18 -34.46
N LYS A 315 29.79 60.74 -33.49
CA LYS A 315 28.87 61.85 -33.75
C LYS A 315 29.65 63.10 -34.12
N VAL A 316 29.62 63.48 -35.39
CA VAL A 316 30.00 64.82 -35.84
C VAL A 316 28.95 65.80 -35.34
N VAL A 317 29.28 66.58 -34.31
CA VAL A 317 28.47 67.71 -33.83
C VAL A 317 28.79 68.92 -34.71
N GLY A 318 27.80 69.36 -35.50
CA GLY A 318 27.83 70.65 -36.18
C GLY A 318 27.71 71.80 -35.16
N LYS A 319 28.60 72.79 -35.29
CA LYS A 319 28.57 74.07 -34.56
C LYS A 319 27.30 74.88 -34.86
N PRO A 320 26.75 75.63 -33.89
CA PRO A 320 25.87 76.76 -34.18
C PRO A 320 26.70 78.00 -34.56
N CYS A 321 26.30 78.71 -35.62
CA CYS A 321 26.73 80.08 -35.91
C CYS A 321 25.72 81.08 -35.31
N GLY A 322 26.23 82.28 -35.03
CA GLY A 322 25.58 83.38 -34.30
C GLY A 322 24.35 83.98 -34.97
#